data_AF-A0A0G0ICK8-F1
#
_entry.id   AF-A0A0G0ICK8-F1
#
_cell.length_a   1.000
_cell.length_b   1.000
_cell.length_c   1.000
_cell.angle_alpha   90.00
_cell.angle_beta   90.00
_cell.angle_gamma   90.00
#
_symmetry.space_group_name_H-M   'P 1'
#
loop_
_entity.id
_entity.type
_entity.pdbx_description
1 polymer ?
#
loop_
_entity_poly.entity_id
_entity_poly.type
_entity_poly.pdbx_seq_one_letter_code
_entity_poly.pdbx_strand_id
1 'polypeptide(L)'
;MNTIKVSATHARNNFFELLEKVSLGTQVVVEKNSKEVAVIVSRKTKVDWKGLKKAMDAAHGILKDYDPKDNPLRRPGAANFLGKWDRGLAKPKKNR
;
A
#
# COMPACT_ATOMS: atom_id res chain seq x y z
N MET A 1 19.03 -3.75 -8.17
CA MET A 1 17.94 -4.68 -7.83
C MET A 1 18.17 -5.92 -8.67
N ASN A 2 18.49 -7.06 -8.05
CA ASN A 2 18.80 -8.28 -8.81
C ASN A 2 17.52 -9.06 -9.05
N THR A 3 17.30 -9.46 -10.30
CA THR A 3 16.11 -10.23 -10.72
C THR A 3 16.56 -11.59 -11.21
N ILE A 4 15.95 -12.65 -10.68
CA ILE A 4 16.21 -14.03 -11.07
C ILE A 4 14.96 -14.58 -11.76
N LYS A 5 15.13 -15.15 -12.95
CA LYS A 5 14.08 -15.87 -13.66
C LYS A 5 14.22 -17.37 -13.41
N VAL A 6 13.14 -18.02 -13.01
CA VAL A 6 13.12 -19.46 -12.72
C VAL A 6 11.91 -20.11 -13.36
N SER A 7 12.04 -21.38 -13.75
CA SER A 7 10.90 -22.16 -14.22
C SER A 7 9.96 -22.50 -13.06
N ALA A 8 8.67 -22.74 -13.36
CA ALA A 8 7.69 -23.15 -12.35
C ALA A 8 8.10 -24.43 -11.59
N THR A 9 8.74 -25.38 -12.28
CA THR A 9 9.26 -26.60 -11.65
C THR A 9 10.40 -26.32 -10.70
N HIS A 10 11.34 -25.45 -11.10
CA HIS A 10 12.47 -25.05 -10.24
C HIS A 10 11.99 -24.23 -9.04
N ALA A 11 11.01 -23.34 -9.24
CA ALA A 11 10.40 -22.55 -8.18
C ALA A 11 9.71 -23.42 -7.12
N ARG A 12 9.05 -24.51 -7.54
CA ARG A 12 8.42 -25.46 -6.63
C ARG A 12 9.44 -26.22 -5.80
N ASN A 13 10.52 -26.70 -6.42
CA ASN A 13 11.50 -27.55 -5.75
C ASN A 13 12.39 -26.77 -4.78
N ASN A 14 12.70 -25.50 -5.10
CA ASN A 14 13.62 -24.65 -4.33
C ASN A 14 12.90 -23.45 -3.69
N PHE A 15 11.65 -23.65 -3.28
CA PHE A 15 10.78 -22.56 -2.86
C PHE A 15 11.36 -21.75 -1.68
N PHE A 16 11.88 -22.42 -0.65
CA PHE A 16 12.41 -21.75 0.54
C PHE A 16 13.72 -20.99 0.28
N GLU A 17 14.62 -21.53 -0.54
CA GLU A 17 15.86 -20.85 -0.94
C GLU A 17 15.56 -19.58 -1.76
N LEU A 18 14.54 -19.64 -2.62
CA LEU A 18 14.08 -18.48 -3.36
C LEU A 18 13.48 -17.42 -2.42
N LEU A 19 12.74 -17.83 -1.38
CA LEU A 19 12.24 -16.90 -0.37
C LEU A 19 13.36 -16.23 0.44
N GLU A 20 14.42 -16.96 0.79
CA GLU A 20 15.59 -16.39 1.43
C GLU A 20 16.25 -15.32 0.54
N LYS A 21 16.47 -15.63 -0.74
CA LYS A 21 16.99 -14.64 -1.71
C LYS A 21 16.06 -13.44 -1.88
N VAL A 22 14.75 -13.67 -1.83
CA VAL A 22 13.75 -12.60 -1.88
C VAL A 22 13.83 -11.71 -0.65
N SER A 23 14.04 -12.29 0.54
CA SER A 23 14.22 -11.53 1.79
C SER A 23 15.46 -10.62 1.75
N LEU A 24 16.51 -11.03 1.04
CA LEU A 24 17.72 -10.25 0.81
C LEU A 24 17.55 -9.15 -0.27
N GLY A 25 16.34 -9.00 -0.83
CA GLY A 25 16.01 -7.95 -1.79
C GLY A 25 16.09 -8.37 -3.26
N THR A 26 16.16 -9.68 -3.53
CA THR A 26 16.09 -10.23 -4.89
C THR A 26 14.63 -10.33 -5.35
N GLN A 27 14.35 -10.04 -6.62
CA GLN A 27 13.05 -10.32 -7.22
C GLN A 27 13.10 -11.65 -7.96
N VAL A 28 12.15 -12.55 -7.70
CA VAL A 28 12.08 -13.85 -8.40
C VAL A 28 10.88 -13.85 -9.34
N VAL A 29 11.14 -14.04 -10.62
CA VAL A 29 10.13 -14.15 -11.68
C VAL A 29 9.98 -15.63 -12.02
N VAL A 30 8.77 -16.15 -11.89
CA VAL A 30 8.42 -17.54 -12.19
C VAL A 30 7.80 -17.62 -13.57
N GLU A 31 8.44 -18.37 -14.45
CA GLU A 31 8.01 -18.59 -15.82
C GLU A 31 7.50 -20.03 -16.02
N LYS A 32 6.42 -20.20 -16.78
CA LYS A 32 5.91 -21.49 -17.24
C LYS A 32 5.69 -21.40 -18.75
N ASN A 33 6.27 -22.32 -19.51
CA ASN A 33 6.16 -22.34 -20.98
C ASN A 33 6.53 -20.99 -21.62
N SER A 34 7.65 -20.41 -21.18
CA SER A 34 8.15 -19.10 -21.64
C SER A 34 7.20 -17.91 -21.43
N LYS A 35 6.20 -18.08 -20.56
CA LYS A 35 5.32 -17.00 -20.11
C LYS A 35 5.55 -16.73 -18.63
N GLU A 36 5.61 -15.46 -18.27
CA GLU A 36 5.65 -15.02 -16.89
C GLU A 36 4.30 -15.34 -16.22
N VAL A 37 4.34 -16.05 -15.09
CA VAL A 37 3.14 -16.50 -14.37
C VAL A 37 3.04 -15.87 -12.99
N ALA A 38 4.17 -15.65 -12.32
CA ALA A 38 4.18 -15.06 -10.99
C ALA A 38 5.47 -14.30 -10.70
N VAL A 39 5.39 -13.34 -9.80
CA VAL A 39 6.52 -12.56 -9.29
C VAL A 39 6.52 -12.63 -7.77
N ILE A 40 7.64 -13.04 -7.19
CA ILE A 40 7.85 -13.09 -5.75
C ILE A 40 8.76 -11.92 -5.35
N VAL A 41 8.27 -11.08 -4.44
CA VAL A 41 8.97 -9.91 -3.92
C VAL A 41 8.88 -9.87 -2.40
N SER A 42 9.89 -9.27 -1.76
CA SER A 42 9.88 -9.08 -0.31
C SER A 42 8.67 -8.23 0.08
N ARG A 43 7.90 -8.68 1.07
CA ARG A 43 6.82 -7.87 1.63
C ARG A 43 7.44 -6.60 2.24
N LYS A 44 7.12 -5.44 1.68
CA LYS A 44 7.46 -4.16 2.31
C LYS A 44 6.68 -4.06 3.63
N THR A 45 7.36 -4.23 4.75
CA THR A 45 6.77 -4.17 6.10
C THR A 45 6.37 -2.75 6.49
N LYS A 46 7.02 -1.75 5.90
CA LYS A 46 6.68 -0.34 6.08
C LYS A 46 5.86 0.13 4.89
N VAL A 47 4.71 0.75 5.18
CA VAL A 47 3.93 1.48 4.18
C VAL A 47 4.85 2.54 3.57
N ASP A 48 5.01 2.50 2.25
CA ASP A 48 5.75 3.51 1.52
C ASP A 48 4.90 4.78 1.46
N TRP A 49 4.96 5.58 2.52
CA TRP A 49 4.22 6.83 2.65
C TRP A 49 4.53 7.80 1.50
N LYS A 50 5.73 7.73 0.92
CA LYS A 50 6.15 8.57 -0.20
C LYS A 50 5.50 8.11 -1.50
N GLY A 51 5.46 6.80 -1.74
CA GLY A 51 4.72 6.19 -2.86
C GLY A 51 3.22 6.41 -2.75
N LEU A 52 2.66 6.29 -1.54
CA LEU A 52 1.26 6.58 -1.27
C LEU A 52 0.92 8.04 -1.53
N LYS A 53 1.72 8.98 -1.01
CA LYS A 53 1.55 10.41 -1.27
C LYS A 53 1.62 10.71 -2.77
N LYS A 54 2.60 10.15 -3.48
CA LYS A 54 2.72 10.32 -4.94
C LYS A 54 1.52 9.76 -5.70
N ALA A 55 0.98 8.61 -5.27
CA ALA A 55 -0.23 8.03 -5.86
C ALA A 55 -1.48 8.87 -5.58
N MET A 56 -1.60 9.43 -4.36
CA MET A 56 -2.67 10.37 -4.00
C MET A 56 -2.59 11.68 -4.79
N ASP A 57 -1.38 12.23 -4.93
CA ASP A 57 -1.11 13.43 -5.72
C ASP A 57 -1.40 13.17 -7.21
N ALA A 58 -1.01 12.00 -7.73
CA ALA A 58 -1.28 11.57 -9.11
C ALA A 58 -2.76 11.24 -9.37
N ALA A 59 -3.50 10.82 -8.35
CA ALA A 59 -4.94 10.56 -8.42
C ALA A 59 -5.79 11.85 -8.48
N HIS A 60 -5.21 12.98 -8.88
CA HIS A 60 -5.83 14.27 -9.22
C HIS A 60 -7.33 14.17 -9.59
N GLY A 61 -8.20 14.16 -8.59
CA GLY A 61 -9.65 14.03 -8.79
C GLY A 61 -10.48 14.15 -7.52
N ILE A 62 -10.03 13.64 -6.37
CA ILE A 62 -10.82 13.69 -5.13
C ILE A 62 -10.37 14.82 -4.18
N LEU A 63 -9.08 15.21 -4.22
CA LEU A 63 -8.49 16.16 -3.26
C LEU A 63 -7.86 17.41 -3.91
N LYS A 64 -8.04 17.61 -5.22
CA LYS A 64 -7.40 18.72 -5.95
C LYS A 64 -7.81 20.10 -5.41
N ASP A 65 -9.05 20.21 -4.92
CA ASP A 65 -9.63 21.41 -4.33
C ASP A 65 -9.76 21.30 -2.80
N TYR A 66 -9.05 20.34 -2.17
CA TYR A 66 -9.07 20.18 -0.72
C TYR A 66 -8.25 21.28 -0.05
N ASP A 67 -8.91 22.37 0.33
CA ASP A 67 -8.37 23.33 1.29
C ASP A 67 -8.57 22.76 2.71
N PRO A 68 -7.50 22.58 3.52
CA PRO A 68 -7.62 22.20 4.93
C PRO A 68 -8.55 23.11 5.75
N LYS A 69 -8.71 24.37 5.33
CA LYS A 69 -9.62 25.35 5.94
C LYS A 69 -11.08 25.15 5.52
N ASP A 70 -11.32 24.56 4.34
CA ASP A 70 -12.65 24.27 3.81
C ASP A 70 -12.98 22.77 3.91
N ASN A 71 -12.68 22.21 5.08
CA ASN A 71 -12.90 20.79 5.35
C ASN A 71 -14.42 20.49 5.40
N PRO A 72 -14.98 19.72 4.47
CA PRO A 72 -16.40 19.41 4.43
C PRO A 72 -16.87 18.62 5.66
N LEU A 73 -15.96 17.97 6.39
CA LEU A 73 -16.26 17.27 7.65
C LEU A 73 -16.44 18.22 8.85
N ARG A 74 -16.01 19.49 8.74
CA ARG A 74 -16.07 20.48 9.84
C ARG A 74 -17.08 21.60 9.59
N ARG A 75 -17.77 21.59 8.45
CA ARG A 75 -18.80 22.58 8.12
C ARG A 75 -20.03 22.43 9.05
N PRO A 76 -20.70 23.51 9.42
CA PRO A 76 -21.98 23.43 10.13
C PRO A 76 -22.98 22.57 9.34
N GLY A 77 -23.51 21.50 9.94
CA GLY A 77 -24.43 20.56 9.28
C GLY A 77 -23.80 19.32 8.64
N ALA A 78 -22.45 19.24 8.54
CA ALA A 78 -21.73 18.09 7.98
C ALA A 78 -22.05 16.76 8.66
N ALA A 79 -22.34 16.82 9.97
CA ALA A 79 -22.74 15.67 10.79
C ALA A 79 -24.04 14.99 10.32
N ASN A 80 -24.87 15.67 9.52
CA ASN A 80 -26.09 15.10 8.96
C ASN A 80 -25.84 14.30 7.65
N PHE A 81 -24.77 14.62 6.91
CA PHE A 81 -24.42 13.94 5.64
C PHE A 81 -23.52 12.72 5.85
N LEU A 82 -22.53 12.82 6.74
CA LEU A 82 -21.50 11.78 6.95
C LEU A 82 -21.92 10.69 7.96
N GLY A 83 -23.13 10.82 8.50
CA GLY A 83 -23.49 10.13 9.73
C GLY A 83 -22.70 10.69 10.92
N LYS A 84 -23.31 10.65 12.10
CA LYS A 84 -22.70 11.16 13.33
C LYS A 84 -21.70 10.12 13.89
N TRP A 85 -20.70 9.77 13.08
CA TRP A 85 -19.71 8.73 13.37
C TRP A 85 -18.71 9.15 14.45
N ASP A 86 -18.66 10.45 14.78
CA ASP A 86 -17.86 11.05 15.84
C ASP A 86 -18.61 11.18 17.18
N ARG A 87 -19.91 10.90 17.23
CA ARG A 87 -20.67 10.93 18.50
C ARG A 87 -20.22 9.76 19.39
N GLY A 88 -19.40 10.07 20.38
CA GLY A 88 -18.92 9.12 21.39
C GLY A 88 -17.41 8.88 21.35
N LEU A 89 -16.69 9.47 20.40
CA LEU A 89 -15.23 9.42 20.43
C LEU A 89 -14.74 10.33 21.56
N ALA A 90 -14.23 9.70 22.63
CA ALA A 90 -13.60 10.42 23.73
C ALA A 90 -12.50 11.32 23.16
N LYS A 91 -12.60 12.63 23.41
CA LYS A 91 -11.54 13.56 23.01
C LYS A 91 -10.24 13.12 23.70
N PRO A 92 -9.13 12.97 22.97
CA PRO A 92 -7.86 12.67 23.60
C PRO A 92 -7.54 13.79 24.60
N LYS A 93 -7.25 13.41 25.86
CA LYS A 93 -6.81 14.35 26.89
C LYS A 93 -5.57 15.07 26.36
N LYS A 94 -5.66 16.40 26.21
CA LYS A 94 -4.48 17.23 26.05
C LYS A 94 -3.71 17.15 27.37
N ASN A 95 -2.61 16.42 27.37
CA ASN A 95 -1.62 16.56 28.42
C ASN A 95 -0.97 17.94 28.22
N ARG A 96 -1.21 18.82 29.19
CA ARG A 96 -0.52 20.10 29.35
C ARG A 96 0.79 19.86 30.09
#